data_AF-A0A227J651-F1
#
_entry.id   AF-A0A227J651-F1
#
_cell.length_a   1.000
_cell.length_b   1.000
_cell.length_c   1.000
_cell.angle_alpha   90.00
_cell.angle_beta   90.00
_cell.angle_gamma   90.00
#
_symmetry.space_group_name_H-M   'P 1'
#
loop_
_entity.id
_entity.type
_entity.pdbx_description
1 polymer ?
#
loop_
_entity_poly.entity_id
_entity_poly.type
_entity_poly.pdbx_seq_one_letter_code
_entity_poly.pdbx_strand_id
1 'polypeptide(L)'
;AVNAQQLDDFNAGNRTVCIIDSGYDLSHNDLSGNRVAGTNDSGTGSWSDPGNNNAHGTHVAGTIAAIANTEGVKGVMPNQNVNLHIVKVFNEAGWGYSSGLVKAIQTCADNGANVVNMSLGG
;
A
#
# COMPACT_ATOMS: atom_id res chain seq x y z
N ALA A 1 -18.40 -11.22 -8.63
CA ALA A 1 -18.09 -10.51 -7.38
C ALA A 1 -17.00 -11.29 -6.64
N VAL A 2 -16.14 -10.61 -5.87
CA VAL A 2 -15.02 -11.24 -5.14
C VAL A 2 -15.39 -11.73 -3.74
N ASN A 3 -16.60 -11.39 -3.26
CA ASN A 3 -17.22 -11.90 -2.02
C ASN A 3 -16.38 -11.75 -0.73
N ALA A 4 -15.47 -10.77 -0.67
CA ALA A 4 -14.61 -10.55 0.51
C ALA A 4 -15.42 -10.34 1.81
N GLN A 5 -16.62 -9.75 1.72
CA GLN A 5 -17.50 -9.50 2.86
C GLN A 5 -18.10 -10.78 3.48
N GLN A 6 -17.93 -11.94 2.83
CA GLN A 6 -18.41 -13.24 3.33
C GLN A 6 -17.34 -13.96 4.18
N LEU A 7 -16.14 -13.40 4.30
CA LEU A 7 -15.01 -13.97 5.04
C LEU A 7 -14.44 -12.95 6.04
N ASP A 8 -13.91 -13.44 7.15
CA ASP A 8 -13.13 -12.61 8.08
C ASP A 8 -11.66 -12.50 7.63
N ASP A 9 -10.99 -11.43 8.07
CA ASP A 9 -9.56 -11.20 7.88
C ASP A 9 -8.75 -11.42 9.17
N PHE A 10 -9.30 -12.12 10.17
CA PHE A 10 -8.71 -12.21 11.52
C PHE A 10 -7.27 -12.73 11.48
N ASN A 11 -7.01 -13.71 10.63
CA ASN A 11 -5.68 -14.31 10.46
C ASN A 11 -4.76 -13.53 9.51
N ALA A 12 -5.23 -12.45 8.87
CA ALA A 12 -4.43 -11.70 7.89
C ALA A 12 -3.16 -11.08 8.48
N GLY A 13 -3.09 -10.91 9.81
CA GLY A 13 -1.89 -10.45 10.50
C GLY A 13 -0.69 -11.40 10.42
N ASN A 14 -0.89 -12.63 9.95
CA ASN A 14 0.23 -13.52 9.62
C ASN A 14 0.77 -13.30 8.19
N ARG A 15 0.17 -12.41 7.39
CA ARG A 15 0.57 -12.08 6.01
C ARG A 15 1.07 -10.63 5.92
N THR A 16 1.96 -10.37 4.98
CA THR A 16 2.38 -9.02 4.57
C THR A 16 2.14 -8.81 3.08
N VAL A 17 1.44 -7.73 2.72
CA VAL A 17 1.25 -7.28 1.34
C VAL A 17 2.13 -6.04 1.11
N CYS A 18 3.06 -6.13 0.17
CA CYS A 18 3.82 -4.98 -0.27
C CYS A 18 3.12 -4.30 -1.46
N ILE A 19 2.98 -2.98 -1.42
CA ILE A 19 2.40 -2.16 -2.47
C ILE A 19 3.53 -1.33 -3.09
N ILE A 20 3.87 -1.63 -4.34
CA ILE A 20 4.82 -0.87 -5.14
C ILE A 20 4.01 0.09 -6.03
N ASP A 21 3.93 1.37 -5.64
CA ASP A 21 3.03 2.34 -6.27
C ASP A 21 3.47 3.80 -6.00
N SER A 22 2.56 4.76 -5.98
CA SER A 22 2.82 6.20 -5.83
C SER A 22 2.83 6.72 -4.38
N GLY A 23 2.86 5.81 -3.42
CA GLY A 23 2.85 6.11 -1.99
C GLY A 23 1.51 5.82 -1.33
N TYR A 24 1.41 6.18 -0.06
CA TYR A 24 0.26 5.91 0.80
C TYR A 24 -0.04 7.14 1.64
N ASP A 25 -1.22 7.71 1.53
CA ASP A 25 -1.63 8.83 2.38
C ASP A 25 -1.93 8.33 3.81
N LEU A 26 -0.94 8.44 4.69
CA LEU A 26 -1.07 8.01 6.09
C LEU A 26 -2.01 8.92 6.90
N SER A 27 -2.34 10.11 6.40
CA SER A 27 -3.25 11.03 7.08
C SER A 27 -4.72 10.73 6.82
N HIS A 28 -5.03 9.88 5.83
CA HIS A 28 -6.41 9.57 5.45
C HIS A 28 -7.13 8.72 6.51
N ASN A 29 -8.36 9.09 6.86
CA ASN A 29 -9.14 8.44 7.94
C ASN A 29 -9.34 6.93 7.73
N ASP A 30 -9.61 6.50 6.48
CA ASP A 30 -9.76 5.07 6.14
C ASP A 30 -8.43 4.29 6.11
N LEU A 31 -7.29 4.92 6.36
CA LEU A 31 -5.97 4.32 6.14
C LEU A 31 -5.02 4.46 7.34
N SER A 32 -5.15 5.54 8.12
CA SER A 32 -4.22 5.88 9.21
C SER A 32 -4.09 4.82 10.31
N GLY A 33 -5.13 4.01 10.52
CA GLY A 33 -5.17 2.96 11.55
C GLY A 33 -4.61 1.60 11.11
N ASN A 34 -4.23 1.40 9.85
CA ASN A 34 -3.72 0.12 9.37
C ASN A 34 -2.34 -0.22 9.96
N ARG A 35 -2.00 -1.51 9.97
CA ARG A 35 -0.63 -1.98 10.25
C ARG A 35 0.23 -1.74 9.03
N VAL A 36 0.71 -0.51 8.85
CA VAL A 36 1.46 -0.09 7.67
C VAL A 36 2.85 0.39 8.04
N ALA A 37 3.83 -0.10 7.30
CA ALA A 37 5.20 0.39 7.28
C ALA A 37 5.60 0.69 5.82
N GLY A 38 6.80 1.22 5.63
CA GLY A 38 7.34 1.39 4.29
C GLY A 38 8.80 1.76 4.30
N THR A 39 9.42 1.73 3.13
CA THR A 39 10.82 2.07 2.93
C THR A 39 10.92 3.29 2.04
N ASN A 40 11.49 4.37 2.58
CA ASN A 40 11.74 5.58 1.81
C ASN A 40 12.83 5.32 0.76
N ASP A 41 12.70 6.01 -0.36
CA ASP A 41 13.72 6.05 -1.40
C ASP A 41 14.08 7.51 -1.68
N SER A 42 15.37 7.77 -1.94
CA SER A 42 15.86 9.13 -2.16
C SER A 42 15.23 9.81 -3.38
N GLY A 43 14.76 9.05 -4.36
CA GLY A 43 14.13 9.57 -5.56
C GLY A 43 12.65 9.93 -5.39
N THR A 44 11.98 9.42 -4.35
CA THR A 44 10.52 9.61 -4.16
C THR A 44 10.12 10.19 -2.80
N GLY A 45 11.08 10.37 -1.90
CA GLY A 45 10.84 10.92 -0.56
C GLY A 45 10.10 9.94 0.36
N SER A 46 9.19 10.47 1.18
CA SER A 46 8.44 9.66 2.12
C SER A 46 7.45 8.73 1.43
N TRP A 47 7.41 7.45 1.80
CA TRP A 47 6.38 6.52 1.33
C TRP A 47 4.98 6.89 1.86
N SER A 48 4.92 7.52 3.04
CA SER A 48 3.71 7.86 3.78
C SER A 48 3.09 9.20 3.35
N ASP A 49 3.69 9.86 2.36
CA ASP A 49 3.22 11.09 1.77
C ASP A 49 3.27 10.94 0.25
N PRO A 50 2.13 10.71 -0.43
CA PRO A 50 2.10 10.61 -1.88
C PRO A 50 2.49 11.93 -2.55
N GLY A 51 2.29 13.07 -1.90
CA GLY A 51 2.35 14.41 -2.48
C GLY A 51 1.10 14.76 -3.28
N ASN A 52 1.14 15.93 -3.93
CA ASN A 52 0.00 16.44 -4.70
C ASN A 52 -0.22 15.64 -5.99
N ASN A 53 -1.48 15.46 -6.38
CA ASN A 53 -1.90 14.80 -7.64
C ASN A 53 -1.31 13.40 -7.87
N ASN A 54 -0.88 12.71 -6.81
CA ASN A 54 -0.18 11.43 -6.89
C ASN A 54 -0.87 10.32 -6.05
N ALA A 55 -2.20 10.34 -6.02
CA ALA A 55 -3.04 9.54 -5.12
C ALA A 55 -3.30 8.08 -5.58
N HIS A 56 -2.67 7.61 -6.65
CA HIS A 56 -2.92 6.29 -7.22
C HIS A 56 -2.64 5.16 -6.20
N GLY A 57 -1.50 5.18 -5.54
CA GLY A 57 -1.13 4.21 -4.50
C GLY A 57 -2.06 4.24 -3.29
N THR A 58 -2.56 5.42 -2.90
CA THR A 58 -3.59 5.57 -1.86
C THR A 58 -4.89 4.88 -2.26
N HIS A 59 -5.33 5.03 -3.51
CA HIS A 59 -6.53 4.35 -4.03
C HIS A 59 -6.35 2.81 -4.08
N VAL A 60 -5.19 2.35 -4.53
CA VAL A 60 -4.83 0.93 -4.52
C VAL A 60 -4.83 0.36 -3.10
N ALA A 61 -4.21 1.06 -2.15
CA ALA A 61 -4.18 0.66 -0.75
C ALA A 61 -5.58 0.64 -0.11
N GLY A 62 -6.43 1.61 -0.44
CA GLY A 62 -7.83 1.63 -0.01
C GLY A 62 -8.63 0.42 -0.51
N THR A 63 -8.40 -0.01 -1.76
CA THR A 63 -9.03 -1.24 -2.29
C THR A 63 -8.60 -2.47 -1.49
N ILE A 64 -7.34 -2.54 -1.05
CA ILE A 64 -6.81 -3.66 -0.27
C ILE A 64 -7.32 -3.62 1.18
N ALA A 65 -7.26 -2.48 1.86
CA ALA A 65 -7.43 -2.40 3.30
C ALA A 65 -8.01 -1.07 3.82
N ALA A 66 -8.87 -0.37 3.07
CA ALA A 66 -9.63 0.74 3.66
C ALA A 66 -10.41 0.24 4.89
N ILE A 67 -10.28 0.95 6.00
CA ILE A 67 -10.69 0.50 7.34
C ILE A 67 -12.21 0.47 7.45
N ALA A 68 -12.75 -0.58 8.06
CA ALA A 68 -14.16 -0.64 8.44
C ALA A 68 -14.44 0.30 9.61
N ASN A 69 -14.76 1.54 9.30
CA ASN A 69 -15.20 2.57 10.24
C ASN A 69 -16.64 3.04 9.90
N THR A 70 -17.03 4.23 10.40
CA THR A 70 -18.35 4.82 10.18
C THR A 70 -18.42 5.79 8.98
N GLU A 71 -17.36 5.90 8.19
CA GLU A 71 -17.24 6.79 7.04
C GLU A 71 -16.63 6.07 5.83
N GLY A 72 -16.47 6.79 4.72
CA GLY A 72 -15.69 6.32 3.58
C GLY A 72 -16.08 4.95 3.01
N VAL A 73 -15.08 4.11 2.79
CA VAL A 73 -15.19 2.79 2.12
C VAL A 73 -14.48 1.68 2.88
N LYS A 74 -14.71 0.44 2.48
CA LYS A 74 -14.06 -0.75 3.05
C LYS A 74 -13.27 -1.50 1.99
N GLY A 75 -12.03 -1.85 2.32
CA GLY A 75 -11.18 -2.69 1.49
C GLY A 75 -11.54 -4.18 1.60
N VAL A 76 -10.72 -5.01 0.97
CA VAL A 76 -10.82 -6.48 1.06
C VAL A 76 -10.53 -6.98 2.48
N MET A 77 -9.56 -6.39 3.18
CA MET A 77 -9.17 -6.73 4.57
C MET A 77 -9.32 -5.48 5.47
N PRO A 78 -10.55 -5.12 5.88
CA PRO A 78 -10.84 -3.81 6.44
C PRO A 78 -10.68 -3.74 7.97
N ASN A 79 -10.35 -4.81 8.66
CA ASN A 79 -10.32 -4.84 10.13
C ASN A 79 -8.91 -4.59 10.72
N GLN A 80 -8.02 -3.94 9.97
CA GLN A 80 -6.68 -3.54 10.41
C GLN A 80 -5.78 -4.74 10.81
N ASN A 81 -6.05 -5.93 10.26
CA ASN A 81 -5.33 -7.15 10.58
C ASN A 81 -4.12 -7.38 9.68
N VAL A 82 -4.24 -7.12 8.37
CA VAL A 82 -3.15 -7.34 7.39
C VAL A 82 -1.98 -6.37 7.62
N ASN A 83 -0.75 -6.86 7.44
CA ASN A 83 0.42 -5.99 7.42
C ASN A 83 0.63 -5.44 5.99
N LEU A 84 0.82 -4.13 5.87
CA LEU A 84 1.13 -3.46 4.62
C LEU A 84 2.58 -2.95 4.63
N HIS A 85 3.27 -3.09 3.51
CA HIS A 85 4.57 -2.45 3.29
C HIS A 85 4.54 -1.60 2.04
N ILE A 86 4.87 -0.31 2.14
CA ILE A 86 4.78 0.63 1.02
C ILE A 86 6.17 0.88 0.45
N VAL A 87 6.29 0.71 -0.87
CA VAL A 87 7.45 1.13 -1.66
C VAL A 87 6.96 2.13 -2.70
N LYS A 88 7.19 3.41 -2.44
CA LYS A 88 6.84 4.49 -3.37
C LYS A 88 7.86 4.52 -4.51
N VAL A 89 7.41 4.31 -5.75
CA VAL A 89 8.25 4.34 -6.97
C VAL A 89 7.86 5.46 -7.94
N PHE A 90 6.66 6.03 -7.77
CA PHE A 90 6.16 7.16 -8.57
C PHE A 90 6.07 8.44 -7.74
N ASN A 91 6.48 9.54 -8.37
CA ASN A 91 6.13 10.91 -7.99
C ASN A 91 5.02 11.42 -8.92
N GLU A 92 4.51 12.64 -8.68
CA GLU A 92 3.55 13.32 -9.57
C GLU A 92 4.01 13.34 -11.03
N ALA A 93 5.30 13.53 -11.28
CA ALA A 93 5.89 13.59 -12.61
C ALA A 93 6.09 12.20 -13.28
N GLY A 94 5.76 11.10 -12.61
CA GLY A 94 5.99 9.74 -13.09
C GLY A 94 7.09 9.01 -12.31
N TRP A 95 7.78 8.06 -12.95
CA TRP A 95 8.76 7.20 -12.28
C TRP A 95 9.86 8.03 -11.63
N GLY A 96 9.99 7.90 -10.32
CA GLY A 96 10.97 8.63 -9.51
C GLY A 96 11.91 7.75 -8.72
N TYR A 97 11.67 6.44 -8.67
CA TYR A 97 12.48 5.52 -7.88
C TYR A 97 13.94 5.55 -8.32
N SER A 98 14.87 5.63 -7.35
CA SER A 98 16.31 5.75 -7.61
C SER A 98 16.92 4.56 -8.37
N SER A 99 16.22 3.42 -8.38
CA SER A 99 16.65 2.16 -8.98
C SER A 99 15.57 1.54 -9.87
N GLY A 100 15.82 0.34 -10.39
CA GLY A 100 14.86 -0.41 -11.20
C GLY A 100 13.82 -1.17 -10.38
N LEU A 101 12.77 -1.65 -11.06
CA LEU A 101 11.66 -2.41 -10.45
C LEU A 101 12.11 -3.64 -9.67
N VAL A 102 13.15 -4.36 -10.16
CA VAL A 102 13.71 -5.52 -9.45
C VAL A 102 14.19 -5.14 -8.05
N LYS A 103 14.77 -3.94 -7.87
CA LYS A 103 15.20 -3.47 -6.54
C LYS A 103 14.00 -3.14 -5.66
N ALA A 104 12.93 -2.56 -6.20
CA ALA A 104 11.70 -2.33 -5.44
C ALA A 104 11.07 -3.65 -4.95
N ILE A 105 11.03 -4.69 -5.80
CA ILE A 105 10.58 -6.03 -5.43
C ILE A 105 11.49 -6.65 -4.35
N GLN A 106 12.81 -6.50 -4.49
CA GLN A 106 13.74 -6.98 -3.47
C GLN A 106 13.52 -6.25 -2.14
N THR A 107 13.28 -4.94 -2.15
CA THR A 107 12.91 -4.18 -0.95
C THR A 107 11.65 -4.74 -0.29
N CYS A 108 10.63 -5.12 -1.06
CA CYS A 108 9.46 -5.81 -0.51
C CYS A 108 9.82 -7.15 0.15
N ALA A 109 10.61 -7.99 -0.54
CA ALA A 109 11.02 -9.30 -0.03
C ALA A 109 11.85 -9.20 1.26
N ASP A 110 12.82 -8.27 1.30
CA ASP A 110 13.67 -8.01 2.46
C ASP A 110 12.85 -7.52 3.67
N ASN A 111 11.70 -6.89 3.43
CA ASN A 111 10.75 -6.45 4.46
C ASN A 111 9.62 -7.48 4.72
N GLY A 112 9.82 -8.73 4.32
CA GLY A 112 8.95 -9.85 4.71
C GLY A 112 7.63 -9.94 3.94
N ALA A 113 7.52 -9.28 2.77
CA ALA A 113 6.34 -9.38 1.93
C ALA A 113 6.08 -10.83 1.51
N ASN A 114 4.84 -11.30 1.67
CA ASN A 114 4.39 -12.58 1.12
C ASN A 114 3.71 -12.39 -0.24
N VAL A 115 3.16 -11.20 -0.46
CA VAL A 115 2.49 -10.79 -1.70
C VAL A 115 3.04 -9.44 -2.11
N VAL A 116 3.28 -9.25 -3.41
CA VAL A 116 3.67 -7.96 -3.98
C VAL A 116 2.61 -7.54 -4.99
N ASN A 117 1.94 -6.41 -4.74
CA ASN A 117 0.98 -5.79 -5.65
C ASN A 117 1.66 -4.68 -6.44
N MET A 118 1.53 -4.74 -7.77
CA MET A 118 2.12 -3.78 -8.70
C MET A 118 1.06 -3.34 -9.70
N SER A 119 0.37 -2.24 -9.41
CA SER A 119 -0.62 -1.66 -10.31
C SER A 119 0.06 -0.75 -11.34
N LEU A 120 1.06 -1.29 -12.05
CA LEU A 120 1.94 -0.58 -12.97
C LEU A 120 2.45 -1.53 -14.07
N GLY A 121 2.98 -1.00 -15.16
CA GLY A 121 3.55 -1.80 -16.26
C GLY A 121 4.18 -0.94 -17.35
N GLY A 122 4.92 -1.57 -18.25
CA GLY A 122 5.63 -0.93 -19.36
C GLY A 122 6.21 -1.96 -20.33
#